data_AF-A0A1F4MQT1-F1
#
_entry.id   AF-A0A1F4MQT1-F1
#
_cell.length_a   1.000
_cell.length_b   1.000
_cell.length_c   1.000
_cell.angle_alpha   90.00
_cell.angle_beta   90.00
_cell.angle_gamma   90.00
#
_symmetry.space_group_name_H-M   'P 1'
#
loop_
_entity.id
_entity.type
_entity.pdbx_description
1 polymer ?
#
loop_
_entity_poly.entity_id
_entity_poly.type
_entity_poly.pdbx_seq_one_letter_code
_entity_poly.pdbx_strand_id
1 'polypeptide(L)'
;MLLQSVRPNIVQAIRAFRPEELQQAAHAVGHHFLYTNLSAAQDKQDVLDIIARDFLFPDHFGKNLDALYDCMTDLVHKSGPQPGFVVVLELIPGDTACDRETREQLLDAFRDAADFWSERKIPFRVFYSMAVSGKESASNWDKADVAQNDPNVKPVKVSKNATPTIVMNLPPMSSVFDTAALLNAA
;
A
#
# COMPACT_ATOMS: atom_id res chain seq x y z
N MET A 1 7.14 12.12 -11.27
CA MET A 1 7.29 11.67 -9.87
C MET A 1 6.10 10.82 -9.48
N LEU A 2 6.31 9.71 -8.78
CA LEU A 2 5.30 8.69 -8.42
C LEU A 2 4.03 9.31 -7.81
N LEU A 3 4.19 10.30 -6.93
CA LEU A 3 3.07 11.01 -6.29
C LEU A 3 2.29 11.92 -7.26
N GLN A 4 2.84 12.39 -8.37
CA GLN A 4 2.07 13.22 -9.31
C GLN A 4 1.01 12.40 -10.07
N SER A 5 1.21 11.08 -10.20
CA SER A 5 0.26 10.19 -10.87
C SER A 5 -0.87 9.70 -9.95
N VAL A 6 -0.68 9.80 -8.63
CA VAL A 6 -1.69 9.38 -7.65
C VAL A 6 -2.56 10.58 -7.29
N ARG A 7 -3.88 10.38 -7.25
CA ARG A 7 -4.80 11.47 -6.87
C ARG A 7 -4.49 11.95 -5.44
N PRO A 8 -4.55 13.26 -5.17
CA PRO A 8 -4.53 13.75 -3.79
C PRO A 8 -5.79 13.25 -3.05
N ASN A 9 -5.71 13.08 -1.73
CA ASN A 9 -6.86 12.75 -0.87
C ASN A 9 -7.48 11.40 -1.22
N ILE A 10 -6.65 10.36 -1.29
CA ILE A 10 -7.06 9.00 -1.65
C ILE A 10 -6.66 8.00 -0.58
N VAL A 11 -7.54 7.02 -0.35
CA VAL A 11 -7.27 5.82 0.45
C VAL A 11 -7.32 4.61 -0.48
N GLN A 12 -6.18 4.03 -0.80
CA GLN A 12 -6.07 2.93 -1.75
C GLN A 12 -5.17 1.80 -1.27
N ALA A 13 -5.36 0.60 -1.83
CA ALA A 13 -4.46 -0.50 -1.56
C ALA A 13 -3.06 -0.24 -2.13
N ILE A 14 -2.03 -0.62 -1.37
CA ILE A 14 -0.62 -0.60 -1.77
C ILE A 14 -0.32 -1.79 -2.69
N ARG A 15 -0.75 -1.68 -3.95
CA ARG A 15 -0.62 -2.79 -4.91
C ARG A 15 0.73 -2.79 -5.61
N ALA A 16 1.08 -1.66 -6.23
CA ALA A 16 2.24 -1.53 -7.12
C ALA A 16 3.32 -0.59 -6.58
N PHE A 17 3.17 -0.09 -5.35
CA PHE A 17 4.09 0.88 -4.76
C PHE A 17 4.83 0.23 -3.61
N ARG A 18 6.16 0.31 -3.60
CA ARG A 18 6.94 -0.09 -2.43
C ARG A 18 6.89 1.02 -1.36
N PRO A 19 6.85 0.66 -0.06
CA PRO A 19 6.90 1.66 1.00
C PRO A 19 8.14 2.55 0.89
N GLU A 20 9.25 1.97 0.44
CA GLU A 20 10.54 2.64 0.17
C GLU A 20 10.39 3.77 -0.88
N GLU A 21 9.70 3.49 -1.98
CA GLU A 21 9.45 4.46 -3.05
C GLU A 21 8.48 5.55 -2.60
N LEU A 22 7.49 5.20 -1.80
CA LEU A 22 6.55 6.17 -1.21
C LEU A 22 7.27 7.11 -0.24
N GLN A 23 8.18 6.59 0.57
CA GLN A 23 9.01 7.39 1.48
C GLN A 23 9.91 8.35 0.71
N GLN A 24 10.62 7.87 -0.30
CA GLN A 24 11.48 8.71 -1.15
C GLN A 24 10.66 9.80 -1.84
N ALA A 25 9.48 9.45 -2.36
CA ALA A 25 8.62 10.41 -3.01
C ALA A 25 8.05 11.44 -2.02
N ALA A 26 7.66 11.03 -0.81
CA ALA A 26 7.20 11.93 0.24
C ALA A 26 8.30 12.92 0.62
N HIS A 27 9.51 12.43 0.84
CA HIS A 27 10.68 13.26 1.16
C HIS A 27 11.03 14.23 0.03
N ALA A 28 10.94 13.80 -1.23
CA ALA A 28 11.21 14.65 -2.39
C ALA A 28 10.24 15.84 -2.52
N VAL A 29 9.00 15.69 -2.04
CA VAL A 29 7.98 16.76 -2.04
C VAL A 29 7.91 17.48 -0.68
N GLY A 30 8.66 17.01 0.33
CA GLY A 30 8.63 17.56 1.68
C GLY A 30 7.35 17.22 2.46
N HIS A 31 6.64 16.16 2.07
CA HIS A 31 5.46 15.68 2.79
C HIS A 31 5.86 14.82 3.99
N HIS A 32 5.01 14.80 5.02
CA HIS A 32 5.16 13.90 6.15
C HIS A 32 4.91 12.46 5.72
N PHE A 33 5.83 11.56 6.07
CA PHE A 33 5.72 10.14 5.82
C PHE A 33 5.45 9.42 7.15
N LEU A 34 4.31 8.73 7.20
CA LEU A 34 3.86 7.95 8.34
C LEU A 34 3.77 6.48 7.91
N TYR A 35 4.52 5.61 8.56
CA TYR A 35 4.54 4.18 8.26
C TYR A 35 4.22 3.40 9.52
N THR A 36 3.44 2.34 9.39
CA THR A 36 3.16 1.41 10.47
C THR A 36 2.98 0.00 9.93
N ASN A 37 3.46 -0.97 10.69
CA ASN A 37 3.35 -2.38 10.36
C ASN A 37 2.40 -3.07 11.35
N LEU A 38 1.25 -3.52 10.86
CA LEU A 38 0.17 -4.09 11.67
C LEU A 38 0.22 -5.62 11.72
N SER A 39 1.30 -6.25 11.26
CA SER A 39 1.43 -7.72 11.25
C SER A 39 1.41 -8.34 12.65
N ALA A 40 1.85 -7.60 13.67
CA ALA A 40 1.83 -8.06 15.06
C ALA A 40 0.44 -7.92 15.70
N ALA A 41 -0.47 -7.14 15.11
CA ALA A 41 -1.74 -6.83 15.71
C ALA A 41 -2.72 -7.99 15.64
N GLN A 42 -3.30 -8.32 16.79
CA GLN A 42 -4.28 -9.39 16.93
C GLN A 42 -5.70 -8.85 17.12
N ASP A 43 -5.87 -7.70 17.75
CA ASP A 43 -7.19 -7.12 18.04
C ASP A 43 -7.23 -5.65 17.59
N LYS A 44 -8.44 -5.08 17.47
CA LYS A 44 -8.68 -3.66 17.22
C LYS A 44 -7.84 -2.76 18.15
N GLN A 45 -7.77 -3.10 19.43
CA GLN A 45 -7.01 -2.33 20.41
C GLN A 45 -5.51 -2.33 20.08
N ASP A 46 -4.97 -3.46 19.64
CA ASP A 46 -3.55 -3.60 19.29
C ASP A 46 -3.22 -2.82 18.01
N VAL A 47 -4.10 -2.88 16.99
CA VAL A 47 -3.97 -2.06 15.77
C VAL A 47 -3.86 -0.57 16.13
N LEU A 48 -4.75 -0.10 17.00
CA LEU A 48 -4.79 1.29 17.44
C LEU A 48 -3.56 1.68 18.27
N ASP A 49 -3.07 0.78 19.13
CA ASP A 49 -1.87 0.99 19.94
C ASP A 49 -0.61 1.09 19.08
N ILE A 50 -0.44 0.19 18.11
CA ILE A 50 0.68 0.24 17.16
C ILE A 50 0.64 1.53 16.34
N ILE A 51 -0.52 1.92 15.80
CA ILE A 51 -0.65 3.18 15.04
C ILE A 51 -0.28 4.36 15.92
N ALA A 52 -0.81 4.44 17.15
CA ALA A 52 -0.52 5.53 18.05
C ALA A 52 0.97 5.64 18.38
N ARG A 53 1.64 4.50 18.59
CA ARG A 53 3.08 4.44 18.84
C ARG A 53 3.90 4.88 17.64
N ASP A 54 3.63 4.33 16.45
CA ASP A 54 4.39 4.64 15.24
C ASP A 54 4.16 6.06 14.74
N PHE A 55 2.96 6.61 14.93
CA PHE A 55 2.62 7.98 14.53
C PHE A 55 2.93 9.01 15.61
N LEU A 56 3.52 8.58 16.73
CA LEU A 56 3.91 9.43 17.86
C LEU A 56 2.74 10.26 18.41
N PHE A 57 1.56 9.64 18.52
CA PHE A 57 0.41 10.27 19.16
C PHE A 57 0.64 10.46 20.66
N PRO A 58 -0.03 11.45 21.27
CA PRO A 58 0.13 11.72 22.70
C PRO A 58 -0.35 10.55 23.56
N ASP A 59 0.24 10.39 24.75
CA ASP A 59 -0.05 9.30 25.70
C ASP A 59 -1.53 9.18 26.10
N HIS A 60 -2.33 10.25 25.94
CA HIS A 60 -3.77 10.26 26.18
C HIS A 60 -4.60 9.84 24.95
N PHE A 61 -4.01 9.10 24.01
CA PHE A 61 -4.73 8.53 22.88
C PHE A 61 -5.92 7.69 23.38
N GLY A 62 -7.14 8.12 23.07
CA GLY A 62 -8.38 7.55 23.62
C GLY A 62 -8.70 6.11 23.19
N LYS A 63 -7.77 5.42 22.52
CA LYS A 63 -7.87 4.03 22.03
C LYS A 63 -9.15 3.73 21.25
N ASN A 64 -9.63 4.73 20.51
CA ASN A 64 -10.84 4.69 19.69
C ASN A 64 -10.56 5.24 18.28
N LEU A 65 -11.40 4.86 17.32
CA LEU A 65 -11.33 5.36 15.94
C LEU A 65 -11.62 6.87 15.85
N ASP A 66 -12.47 7.38 16.75
CA ASP A 66 -12.73 8.81 16.87
C ASP A 66 -11.49 9.59 17.34
N ALA A 67 -10.75 9.03 18.31
CA ALA A 67 -9.47 9.61 18.75
C ALA A 67 -8.40 9.53 17.66
N LEU A 68 -8.40 8.48 16.82
CA LEU A 68 -7.55 8.39 15.63
C LEU A 68 -7.83 9.54 14.67
N TYR A 69 -9.12 9.79 14.39
CA TYR A 69 -9.54 10.89 13.53
C TYR A 69 -9.10 12.25 14.09
N ASP A 70 -9.35 12.51 15.37
CA ASP A 70 -8.97 13.78 16.02
C ASP A 70 -7.44 13.99 16.02
N CYS A 71 -6.66 12.94 16.30
CA CYS A 71 -5.20 13.02 16.22
C CYS A 71 -4.70 13.29 14.80
N MET A 72 -5.29 12.64 13.78
CA MET A 72 -4.90 12.82 12.38
C MET A 72 -5.38 14.14 11.77
N THR A 73 -6.33 14.83 12.39
CA THR A 73 -6.92 16.07 11.89
C THR A 73 -6.60 17.24 12.82
N ASP A 74 -7.25 17.34 13.97
CA ASP A 74 -7.19 18.47 14.89
C ASP A 74 -5.80 18.69 15.51
N LEU A 75 -5.16 17.64 16.02
CA LEU A 75 -3.83 17.75 16.63
C LEU A 75 -2.77 18.18 15.61
N VAL A 76 -2.80 17.57 14.43
CA VAL A 76 -1.90 17.90 13.32
C VAL A 76 -2.19 19.30 12.76
N HIS A 77 -3.46 19.68 12.64
CA HIS A 77 -3.86 21.03 12.23
C HIS A 77 -3.39 22.10 13.21
N LYS A 78 -3.48 21.83 14.53
CA LYS A 78 -2.96 22.71 15.58
C LYS A 78 -1.44 22.82 15.57
N SER A 79 -0.74 21.85 15.00
CA SER A 79 0.73 21.82 14.92
C SER A 79 1.31 22.77 13.85
N GLY A 80 0.47 23.41 13.04
CA GLY A 80 0.87 24.45 12.08
C GLY A 80 0.56 24.11 10.62
N PRO A 81 1.09 24.88 9.66
CA PRO A 81 0.89 24.64 8.23
C PRO A 81 1.49 23.30 7.80
N GLN A 82 0.68 22.46 7.17
CA GLN A 82 1.06 21.10 6.79
C GLN A 82 1.36 21.01 5.30
N PRO A 83 2.56 20.55 4.89
CA PRO A 83 2.93 20.41 3.48
C PRO A 83 2.14 19.30 2.76
N GLY A 84 1.73 18.27 3.50
CA GLY A 84 1.05 17.09 2.98
C GLY A 84 1.41 15.83 3.75
N PHE A 85 0.65 14.77 3.53
CA PHE A 85 0.80 13.50 4.24
C PHE A 85 0.79 12.31 3.28
N VAL A 86 1.68 11.36 3.57
CA VAL A 86 1.73 10.05 2.97
C VAL A 86 1.74 9.03 4.10
N VAL A 87 0.62 8.34 4.28
CA VAL A 87 0.38 7.34 5.31
C VAL A 87 0.43 5.96 4.67
N VAL A 88 1.17 5.03 5.27
CA VAL A 88 1.30 3.65 4.81
C VAL A 88 0.97 2.70 5.96
N LEU A 89 -0.09 1.91 5.79
CA LEU A 89 -0.55 0.88 6.71
C LEU A 89 -0.23 -0.49 6.11
N GLU A 90 0.76 -1.19 6.65
CA GLU A 90 1.16 -2.49 6.13
C GLU A 90 0.51 -3.65 6.90
N LEU A 91 0.19 -4.74 6.19
CA LEU A 91 -0.26 -6.02 6.75
C LEU A 91 -1.45 -5.89 7.72
N ILE A 92 -2.50 -5.17 7.32
CA ILE A 92 -3.72 -5.09 8.13
C ILE A 92 -4.27 -6.52 8.34
N PRO A 93 -4.41 -6.99 9.60
CA PRO A 93 -4.93 -8.31 9.89
C PRO A 93 -6.37 -8.45 9.39
N GLY A 94 -6.68 -9.58 8.79
CA GLY A 94 -7.99 -9.86 8.22
C GLY A 94 -8.56 -11.25 8.55
N ASP A 95 -7.87 -12.03 9.38
CA ASP A 95 -8.27 -13.38 9.78
C ASP A 95 -8.66 -13.39 11.25
N THR A 96 -9.87 -13.90 11.54
CA THR A 96 -10.57 -14.25 12.81
C THR A 96 -10.47 -13.30 14.04
N ALA A 97 -9.48 -12.43 14.11
CA ALA A 97 -9.12 -11.61 15.26
C ALA A 97 -9.40 -10.11 15.04
N CYS A 98 -9.49 -9.68 13.77
CA CYS A 98 -10.00 -8.35 13.39
C CYS A 98 -11.12 -8.52 12.36
N ASP A 99 -12.36 -8.26 12.79
CA ASP A 99 -13.53 -8.34 11.93
C ASP A 99 -13.39 -7.45 10.70
N ARG A 100 -13.92 -7.94 9.58
CA ARG A 100 -14.01 -7.17 8.33
C ARG A 100 -14.63 -5.79 8.57
N GLU A 101 -15.64 -5.72 9.45
CA GLU A 101 -16.31 -4.47 9.82
C GLU A 101 -15.34 -3.49 10.50
N THR A 102 -14.56 -3.94 11.49
CA THR A 102 -13.60 -3.08 12.19
C THR A 102 -12.53 -2.53 11.24
N ARG A 103 -12.06 -3.36 10.31
CA ARG A 103 -11.13 -2.93 9.27
C ARG A 103 -11.76 -1.88 8.34
N GLU A 104 -13.00 -2.10 7.91
CA GLU A 104 -13.72 -1.14 7.09
C GLU A 104 -13.91 0.18 7.84
N GLN A 105 -14.27 0.15 9.12
CA GLN A 105 -14.37 1.34 9.99
C GLN A 105 -13.02 2.07 10.14
N LEU A 106 -11.91 1.35 10.27
CA LEU A 106 -10.57 1.96 10.31
C LEU A 106 -10.26 2.69 9.01
N LEU A 107 -10.48 2.04 7.87
CA LEU A 107 -10.26 2.64 6.56
C LEU A 107 -11.21 3.82 6.29
N ASP A 108 -12.43 3.75 6.82
CA ASP A 108 -13.42 4.83 6.73
C ASP A 108 -12.97 6.06 7.53
N ALA A 109 -12.45 5.88 8.75
CA ALA A 109 -11.88 6.98 9.53
C ALA A 109 -10.72 7.69 8.80
N PHE A 110 -9.86 6.93 8.10
CA PHE A 110 -8.82 7.52 7.25
C PHE A 110 -9.37 8.24 6.01
N ARG A 111 -10.51 7.81 5.46
CA ARG A 111 -11.17 8.49 4.35
C ARG A 111 -11.79 9.81 4.80
N ASP A 112 -12.44 9.82 5.96
CA ASP A 112 -12.99 11.06 6.53
C ASP A 112 -11.87 12.06 6.80
N ALA A 113 -10.75 11.60 7.39
CA ALA A 113 -9.57 12.45 7.57
C ALA A 113 -9.01 12.97 6.24
N ALA A 114 -9.01 12.14 5.18
CA ALA A 114 -8.57 12.57 3.86
C ALA A 114 -9.49 13.66 3.26
N ASP A 115 -10.80 13.55 3.48
CA ASP A 115 -11.79 14.55 3.04
C ASP A 115 -11.58 15.88 3.78
N PHE A 116 -11.41 15.83 5.10
CA PHE A 116 -11.10 16.99 5.93
C PHE A 116 -9.86 17.77 5.45
N TRP A 117 -8.79 17.06 5.09
CA TRP A 117 -7.58 17.67 4.53
C TRP A 117 -7.80 18.17 3.09
N SER A 118 -8.67 17.51 2.33
CA SER A 118 -9.05 17.91 0.96
C SER A 118 -9.74 19.27 0.93
N GLU A 119 -10.68 19.52 1.84
CA GLU A 119 -11.35 20.82 1.98
C GLU A 119 -10.34 21.95 2.23
N ARG A 120 -9.23 21.62 2.91
CA ARG A 120 -8.13 22.54 3.22
C ARG A 120 -7.06 22.62 2.15
N LYS A 121 -7.24 21.91 1.02
CA LYS A 121 -6.29 21.80 -0.11
C LYS A 121 -4.93 21.22 0.30
N ILE A 122 -4.90 20.41 1.34
CA ILE A 122 -3.69 19.71 1.81
C ILE A 122 -3.73 18.29 1.25
N PRO A 123 -2.67 17.81 0.57
CA PRO A 123 -2.66 16.47 0.01
C PRO A 123 -2.46 15.43 1.11
N PHE A 124 -3.46 14.59 1.33
CA PHE A 124 -3.43 13.49 2.28
C PHE A 124 -3.59 12.15 1.55
N ARG A 125 -2.65 11.23 1.68
CA ARG A 125 -2.66 9.99 0.89
C ARG A 125 -2.42 8.80 1.78
N VAL A 126 -3.33 7.84 1.74
CA VAL A 126 -3.28 6.65 2.56
C VAL A 126 -3.16 5.43 1.67
N PHE A 127 -2.13 4.64 1.92
CA PHE A 127 -1.86 3.37 1.25
C PHE A 127 -1.99 2.25 2.28
N TYR A 128 -2.73 1.19 1.96
CA TYR A 128 -2.89 0.06 2.87
C TYR A 128 -2.64 -1.30 2.22
N SER A 129 -2.05 -2.25 2.95
CA SER A 129 -1.93 -3.65 2.54
C SER A 129 -2.78 -4.55 3.42
N MET A 130 -3.24 -5.68 2.87
CA MET A 130 -3.92 -6.71 3.64
C MET A 130 -2.98 -7.88 3.89
N ALA A 131 -2.98 -8.41 5.11
CA ALA A 131 -2.34 -9.69 5.39
C ALA A 131 -3.14 -10.80 4.70
N VAL A 132 -2.56 -11.46 3.70
CA VAL A 132 -3.23 -12.55 2.97
C VAL A 132 -3.06 -13.84 3.76
N SER A 133 -4.16 -14.42 4.23
CA SER A 133 -4.21 -15.74 4.87
C SER A 133 -3.90 -16.84 3.83
N GLY A 134 -2.65 -17.28 3.78
CA GLY A 134 -2.22 -18.66 3.48
C GLY A 134 -2.50 -19.33 2.12
N LYS A 135 -3.33 -18.81 1.20
CA LYS A 135 -3.54 -19.47 -0.12
C LYS A 135 -3.47 -18.60 -1.36
N GLU A 136 -3.43 -17.27 -1.23
CA GLU A 136 -3.41 -16.36 -2.39
C GLU A 136 -2.23 -15.38 -2.39
N SER A 137 -1.31 -15.49 -1.41
CA SER A 137 -0.26 -14.49 -1.20
C SER A 137 0.96 -14.63 -2.14
N ALA A 138 1.20 -15.82 -2.70
CA ALA A 138 2.38 -16.06 -3.53
C ALA A 138 2.17 -15.69 -5.02
N SER A 139 0.92 -15.60 -5.49
CA SER A 139 0.62 -15.47 -6.93
C SER A 139 0.34 -14.03 -7.37
N ASN A 140 0.18 -13.09 -6.44
CA ASN A 140 -0.24 -11.72 -6.76
C ASN A 140 0.93 -10.74 -7.00
N TRP A 141 2.17 -11.19 -6.78
CA TRP A 141 3.38 -10.38 -7.00
C TRP A 141 3.98 -10.53 -8.41
N ASP A 142 3.54 -11.51 -9.20
CA ASP A 142 4.09 -11.78 -10.55
C ASP A 142 3.24 -11.19 -11.70
N LYS A 143 2.05 -10.62 -11.41
CA LYS A 143 1.13 -10.14 -12.45
C LYS A 143 0.73 -8.68 -12.26
N ALA A 144 1.73 -7.81 -12.26
CA ALA A 144 1.52 -6.38 -12.56
C ALA A 144 1.31 -6.21 -14.08
N ASP A 145 0.14 -6.64 -14.60
CA ASP A 145 -0.28 -6.25 -15.93
C ASP A 145 -0.87 -4.83 -15.89
N VAL A 146 -0.24 -3.98 -16.69
CA VAL A 146 -0.46 -2.56 -16.96
C VAL A 146 -1.96 -2.22 -17.12
N ALA A 147 -2.60 -1.75 -16.03
CA ALA A 147 -3.91 -1.13 -16.13
C ALA A 147 -3.76 0.34 -16.57
N GLN A 148 -3.71 0.55 -17.88
CA GLN A 148 -3.89 1.85 -18.51
C GLN A 148 -5.31 2.38 -18.26
N ASN A 149 -5.40 3.67 -17.97
CA ASN A 149 -6.62 4.37 -17.56
C ASN A 149 -7.18 5.17 -18.74
N ASP A 150 -8.29 4.75 -19.34
CA ASP A 150 -9.12 5.57 -20.25
C ASP A 150 -10.59 5.09 -20.25
N PRO A 151 -11.57 5.90 -19.84
CA PRO A 151 -12.99 5.51 -19.75
C PRO A 151 -13.82 5.94 -20.97
N ASN A 152 -13.33 5.81 -22.21
CA ASN A 152 -14.18 6.03 -23.40
C ASN A 152 -13.67 5.36 -24.70
N VAL A 153 -13.83 4.04 -24.84
CA VAL A 153 -13.98 3.41 -26.17
C VAL A 153 -14.96 2.24 -26.06
N LYS A 154 -15.97 2.25 -26.95
CA LYS A 154 -17.06 1.27 -27.07
C LYS A 154 -16.52 -0.11 -27.49
N PRO A 155 -17.12 -1.23 -27.04
CA PRO A 155 -16.62 -2.56 -27.37
C PRO A 155 -16.88 -2.91 -28.85
N VAL A 156 -15.82 -3.03 -29.64
CA VAL A 156 -15.85 -3.68 -30.96
C VAL A 156 -15.86 -5.20 -30.75
N LYS A 157 -16.88 -5.85 -31.33
CA LYS A 157 -17.03 -7.32 -31.39
C LYS A 157 -15.91 -7.91 -32.26
N VAL A 158 -15.11 -8.81 -31.70
CA VAL A 158 -14.24 -9.68 -32.51
C VAL A 158 -14.89 -11.05 -32.66
N SER A 159 -15.21 -11.34 -33.92
CA SER A 159 -15.80 -12.58 -34.41
C SER A 159 -14.73 -13.66 -34.62
N LYS A 160 -15.19 -14.90 -34.50
CA LYS A 160 -14.57 -16.21 -34.79
C LYS A 160 -13.56 -16.20 -35.96
N ASN A 161 -12.36 -16.73 -35.75
CA ASN A 161 -11.91 -17.93 -36.49
C ASN A 161 -10.62 -18.53 -35.88
N ALA A 162 -10.63 -19.85 -35.67
CA ALA A 162 -9.49 -20.62 -35.21
C ALA A 162 -8.68 -21.14 -36.41
N THR A 163 -7.35 -21.05 -36.32
CA THR A 163 -6.38 -21.82 -37.11
C THR A 163 -5.26 -22.31 -36.18
N PRO A 164 -4.87 -23.60 -36.23
CA PRO A 164 -3.88 -24.16 -35.31
C PRO A 164 -2.47 -23.87 -35.82
N THR A 165 -1.58 -23.34 -34.95
CA THR A 165 -0.15 -23.23 -35.26
C THR A 165 0.60 -24.43 -34.68
N ILE A 166 1.37 -25.03 -35.56
CA ILE A 166 2.14 -26.27 -35.44
C ILE A 166 3.23 -26.18 -34.36
N VAL A 167 3.36 -27.26 -33.60
CA VAL A 167 4.41 -27.53 -32.61
C VAL A 167 5.70 -27.90 -33.34
N MET A 168 6.83 -27.24 -33.05
CA MET A 168 8.16 -27.73 -33.41
C MET A 168 9.11 -27.68 -32.21
N ASN A 169 9.54 -28.89 -31.85
CA ASN A 169 10.45 -29.30 -30.80
C ASN A 169 11.91 -29.22 -31.29
N LEU A 170 12.78 -28.47 -30.60
CA LEU A 170 14.25 -28.58 -30.75
C LEU A 170 14.97 -28.54 -29.38
N PRO A 171 16.11 -29.26 -29.22
CA PRO A 171 16.70 -29.71 -27.94
C PRO A 171 17.61 -28.69 -27.21
N PRO A 172 18.01 -28.97 -25.94
CA PRO A 172 18.72 -28.02 -25.09
C PRO A 172 20.22 -27.95 -25.42
N MET A 173 20.76 -26.73 -25.57
CA MET A 173 22.22 -26.52 -25.57
C MET A 173 22.70 -26.13 -24.17
N SER A 174 23.60 -26.96 -23.68
CA SER A 174 24.37 -26.85 -22.45
C SER A 174 25.62 -25.99 -22.64
N SER A 175 25.90 -25.08 -21.69
CA SER A 175 27.24 -24.55 -21.44
C SER A 175 27.35 -24.09 -19.98
N VAL A 176 27.80 -24.97 -19.08
CA VAL A 176 29.08 -24.89 -18.35
C VAL A 176 29.59 -23.47 -18.03
N PHE A 177 29.41 -23.04 -16.79
CA PHE A 177 30.32 -22.12 -16.11
C PHE A 177 30.58 -22.68 -14.71
N ASP A 178 31.75 -23.29 -14.56
CA ASP A 178 32.22 -23.95 -13.35
C ASP A 178 32.94 -22.92 -12.47
N THR A 179 32.44 -22.72 -11.25
CA THR A 179 32.96 -21.78 -10.26
C THR A 179 33.69 -22.55 -9.16
N ALA A 180 34.87 -23.11 -9.45
CA ALA A 180 35.66 -23.78 -8.41
C ALA A 180 37.16 -23.95 -8.77
N ALA A 181 37.94 -22.86 -8.86
CA ALA A 181 39.41 -22.98 -8.82
C ALA A 181 40.13 -21.65 -8.56
N LEU A 182 39.94 -21.01 -7.40
CA LEU A 182 40.87 -19.94 -6.97
C LEU A 182 40.89 -19.71 -5.45
N LEU A 183 41.23 -20.76 -4.69
CA LEU A 183 41.65 -20.58 -3.30
C LEU A 183 42.58 -21.71 -2.83
N ASN A 184 43.86 -21.69 -3.23
CA ASN A 184 44.94 -22.21 -2.39
C ASN A 184 46.32 -21.75 -2.91
N ALA A 185 46.78 -20.60 -2.43
CA ALA A 185 48.18 -20.17 -2.54
C ALA A 185 48.51 -19.22 -1.38
N ALA A 186 48.70 -19.79 -0.20
CA ALA A 186 49.65 -19.38 0.84
C ALA A 186 49.55 -20.35 2.03
#